data_AF-A0A7S1DGQ9-F1
#
_entry.id   AF-A0A7S1DGQ9-F1
#
_cell.length_a   1.000
_cell.length_b   1.000
_cell.length_c   1.000
_cell.angle_alpha   90.00
_cell.angle_beta   90.00
_cell.angle_gamma   90.00
#
_symmetry.space_group_name_H-M   'P 1'
#
loop_
_entity.id
_entity.type
_entity.pdbx_description
1 polymer ?
#
loop_
_entity_poly.entity_id
_entity_poly.type
_entity_poly.pdbx_seq_one_letter_code
_entity_poly.pdbx_strand_id
1 'polypeptide(L)'
;IQVRHLVCACTGMPRQDLDWLFATGPKDPARKTFDQLAGMQPTSKFGEVFQYSNLMVSAAGYIAAAALSPKLELGAAYDQAMRERLFKPLGMTRTTFDLDAALK
;
A
#
# COMPACT_ATOMS: atom_id res chain seq x y z
N ILE A 1 6.60 -11.36 -11.56
CA ILE A 1 6.13 -10.00 -11.19
C ILE A 1 7.34 -9.15 -10.79
N GLN A 2 7.31 -7.83 -11.01
CA GLN A 2 8.36 -6.87 -10.60
C GLN A 2 7.71 -5.69 -9.87
N VAL A 3 8.48 -4.90 -9.12
CA VAL A 3 7.97 -3.75 -8.35
C VAL A 3 7.19 -2.76 -9.23
N ARG A 4 7.69 -2.44 -10.43
CA ARG A 4 7.00 -1.56 -11.39
C ARG A 4 5.61 -2.08 -11.83
N HIS A 5 5.38 -3.40 -11.75
CA HIS A 5 4.11 -3.98 -12.14
C HIS A 5 3.04 -3.81 -11.05
N LEU A 6 3.42 -3.42 -9.83
CA LEU A 6 2.48 -3.18 -8.74
C LEU A 6 1.63 -1.91 -8.93
N VAL A 7 2.06 -1.00 -9.82
CA VAL A 7 1.42 0.30 -10.06
C VAL A 7 0.86 0.48 -11.48
N CYS A 8 1.01 -0.51 -12.36
CA CYS A 8 0.56 -0.43 -13.75
C CYS A 8 -0.88 -0.91 -13.98
N ALA A 9 -1.50 -1.57 -12.98
CA ALA A 9 -2.80 -2.25 -13.13
C ALA A 9 -2.85 -3.24 -14.33
N CYS A 10 -1.70 -3.87 -14.64
CA CYS A 10 -1.50 -4.67 -15.85
C CYS A 10 -1.15 -6.14 -15.56
N THR A 11 -1.19 -6.56 -14.30
CA THR A 11 -0.77 -7.91 -13.87
C THR A 11 -1.85 -8.97 -14.02
N GLY A 12 -3.10 -8.55 -14.29
CA GLY A 12 -4.29 -9.40 -14.21
C GLY A 12 -4.77 -9.64 -12.78
N MET A 13 -4.14 -9.02 -11.76
CA MET A 13 -4.60 -9.13 -10.37
C MET A 13 -5.86 -8.27 -10.18
N PRO A 14 -7.01 -8.87 -9.83
CA PRO A 14 -8.26 -8.13 -9.72
C PRO A 14 -8.31 -7.25 -8.45
N ARG A 15 -9.28 -6.34 -8.44
CA ARG A 15 -9.78 -5.72 -7.22
C ARG A 15 -10.53 -6.78 -6.40
N GLN A 16 -10.11 -7.00 -5.16
CA GLN A 16 -10.82 -7.86 -4.20
C GLN A 16 -10.88 -7.16 -2.84
N ASP A 17 -11.65 -6.08 -2.81
CA ASP A 17 -11.68 -5.18 -1.66
C ASP A 17 -12.60 -5.63 -0.53
N LEU A 18 -13.47 -6.64 -0.70
CA LEU A 18 -14.39 -7.02 0.37
C LEU A 18 -13.64 -7.49 1.62
N ASP A 19 -12.61 -8.32 1.45
CA ASP A 19 -11.74 -8.73 2.56
C ASP A 19 -11.01 -7.54 3.16
N TRP A 20 -10.52 -6.61 2.33
CA TRP A 20 -9.88 -5.40 2.82
C TRP A 20 -10.86 -4.50 3.61
N LEU A 21 -12.08 -4.27 3.10
CA LEU A 21 -13.09 -3.41 3.70
C LEU A 21 -13.64 -3.95 5.02
N PHE A 22 -13.84 -5.27 5.12
CA PHE A 22 -14.48 -5.89 6.29
C PHE A 22 -13.49 -6.50 7.27
N ALA A 23 -12.31 -6.91 6.80
CA ALA A 23 -11.30 -7.50 7.66
C ALA A 23 -10.20 -6.53 8.06
N THR A 24 -10.00 -5.38 7.40
CA THR A 24 -8.93 -4.43 7.75
C THR A 24 -9.48 -3.17 8.43
N GLY A 25 -9.02 -2.91 9.66
CA GLY A 25 -9.33 -1.70 10.42
C GLY A 25 -8.13 -0.75 10.55
N PRO A 26 -8.32 0.47 11.08
CA PRO A 26 -7.27 1.49 11.16
C PRO A 26 -6.04 1.13 12.00
N LYS A 27 -6.14 0.12 12.87
CA LYS A 27 -5.05 -0.34 13.76
C LYS A 27 -4.37 -1.60 13.24
N ASP A 28 -4.82 -2.15 12.11
CA ASP A 28 -4.18 -3.33 11.56
C ASP A 28 -2.80 -3.01 10.98
N PRO A 29 -1.83 -3.93 11.10
CA PRO A 29 -0.50 -3.72 10.57
C PRO A 29 -0.50 -3.75 9.03
N ALA A 30 0.41 -2.98 8.42
CA ALA A 30 0.63 -2.95 6.97
C ALA A 30 0.90 -4.34 6.37
N ARG A 31 1.44 -5.28 7.16
CA ARG A 31 1.66 -6.68 6.76
C ARG A 31 0.39 -7.36 6.23
N LYS A 32 -0.79 -6.97 6.72
CA LYS A 32 -2.08 -7.55 6.33
C LYS A 32 -2.37 -7.43 4.83
N THR A 33 -1.87 -6.39 4.17
CA THR A 33 -1.93 -6.24 2.71
C THR A 33 -1.30 -7.42 1.99
N PHE A 34 -0.17 -7.91 2.50
CA PHE A 34 0.54 -9.04 1.91
C PHE A 34 -0.14 -10.38 2.22
N ASP A 35 -0.69 -10.51 3.44
CA ASP A 35 -1.47 -11.69 3.82
C ASP A 35 -2.72 -11.83 2.92
N GLN A 36 -3.40 -10.71 2.62
CA GLN A 36 -4.54 -10.68 1.70
C GLN A 36 -4.12 -11.00 0.26
N LEU A 37 -3.06 -10.36 -0.25
CA LEU A 37 -2.57 -10.63 -1.61
C LEU A 37 -2.13 -12.09 -1.81
N ALA A 38 -1.58 -12.74 -0.78
CA ALA A 38 -1.09 -14.11 -0.87
C ALA A 38 -2.19 -15.13 -1.22
N GLY A 39 -3.45 -14.84 -0.87
CA GLY A 39 -4.60 -15.69 -1.20
C GLY A 39 -5.23 -15.42 -2.57
N MET A 40 -4.78 -14.37 -3.28
CA MET A 40 -5.41 -13.92 -4.53
C MET A 40 -4.76 -14.54 -5.76
N GLN A 41 -5.52 -14.60 -6.85
CA GLN A 41 -5.03 -15.07 -8.14
C GLN A 41 -5.38 -14.10 -9.27
N PRO A 42 -4.52 -13.96 -10.29
CA PRO A 42 -4.86 -13.22 -11.49
C PRO A 42 -6.07 -13.80 -12.21
N THR A 43 -6.90 -12.93 -12.79
CA THR A 43 -8.09 -13.30 -13.59
C THR A 43 -7.86 -13.15 -15.09
N SER A 44 -6.72 -12.57 -15.48
CA SER A 44 -6.30 -12.42 -16.87
C SER A 44 -4.79 -12.64 -17.01
N LYS A 45 -4.30 -12.69 -18.25
CA LYS A 45 -2.87 -12.62 -18.53
C LYS A 45 -2.36 -11.20 -18.33
N PHE A 46 -1.04 -11.11 -18.25
CA PHE A 46 -0.33 -9.84 -18.15
C PHE A 46 -0.60 -8.96 -19.39
N GLY A 47 -0.98 -7.70 -19.17
CA GLY A 47 -1.24 -6.72 -20.23
C GLY A 47 -2.51 -6.96 -21.05
N GLU A 48 -3.29 -7.99 -20.73
CA GLU A 48 -4.52 -8.32 -21.46
C GLU A 48 -5.67 -7.35 -21.13
N VAL A 49 -5.77 -6.94 -19.87
CA VAL A 49 -6.76 -5.98 -19.38
C VAL A 49 -6.15 -5.05 -18.36
N PHE A 50 -6.70 -3.84 -18.28
CA PHE A 50 -6.46 -2.94 -17.15
C PHE A 50 -7.32 -3.38 -15.97
N GLN A 51 -6.69 -3.78 -14.87
CA GLN A 51 -7.35 -4.20 -13.64
C GLN A 51 -6.70 -3.51 -12.44
N TYR A 52 -7.40 -2.51 -11.91
CA TYR A 52 -6.97 -1.79 -10.72
C TYR A 52 -7.11 -2.65 -9.47
N SER A 53 -6.13 -2.59 -8.56
CA SER A 53 -6.15 -3.29 -7.28
C SER A 53 -5.52 -2.42 -6.20
N ASN A 54 -6.31 -2.07 -5.17
CA ASN A 54 -5.84 -1.26 -4.04
C ASN A 54 -4.66 -1.94 -3.33
N LEU A 55 -4.77 -3.26 -3.09
CA LEU A 55 -3.74 -4.02 -2.41
C LEU A 55 -2.41 -4.03 -3.17
N MET A 56 -2.45 -4.08 -4.51
CA MET A 56 -1.22 -3.99 -5.32
C MET A 56 -0.55 -2.63 -5.15
N VAL A 57 -1.32 -1.54 -5.15
CA VAL A 57 -0.79 -0.18 -4.92
C VAL A 57 -0.26 -0.02 -3.49
N SER A 58 -0.99 -0.53 -2.49
CA SER A 58 -0.53 -0.55 -1.09
C SER A 58 0.78 -1.33 -0.93
N ALA A 59 0.88 -2.53 -1.53
CA ALA A 59 2.10 -3.32 -1.52
C ALA A 59 3.29 -2.59 -2.16
N ALA A 60 3.06 -1.86 -3.26
CA ALA A 60 4.08 -1.04 -3.89
C ALA A 60 4.64 0.02 -2.93
N GLY A 61 3.76 0.74 -2.24
CA GLY A 61 4.12 1.75 -1.24
C GLY A 61 4.92 1.16 -0.09
N TYR A 62 4.44 0.07 0.51
CA TYR A 62 5.13 -0.59 1.62
C TYR A 62 6.48 -1.18 1.22
N ILE A 63 6.61 -1.79 0.04
CA ILE A 63 7.90 -2.28 -0.47
C ILE A 63 8.88 -1.13 -0.69
N ALA A 64 8.43 -0.03 -1.28
CA ALA A 64 9.28 1.14 -1.52
C ALA A 64 9.79 1.73 -0.19
N ALA A 65 8.92 1.83 0.81
CA ALA A 65 9.28 2.31 2.13
C ALA A 65 10.23 1.36 2.88
N ALA A 66 9.99 0.05 2.81
CA ALA A 66 10.88 -0.96 3.38
C ALA A 66 12.28 -0.89 2.76
N ALA A 67 12.40 -0.62 1.46
CA ALA A 67 13.69 -0.43 0.81
C ALA A 67 14.44 0.82 1.32
N LEU A 68 13.72 1.87 1.74
CA LEU A 68 14.30 3.07 2.35
C LEU A 68 14.65 2.88 3.82
N SER A 69 13.96 2.00 4.54
CA SER A 69 14.15 1.78 5.98
C SER A 69 13.98 0.31 6.37
N PRO A 70 14.95 -0.57 6.02
CA PRO A 70 14.78 -2.03 6.09
C PRO A 70 14.63 -2.61 7.50
N LYS A 71 14.95 -1.82 8.54
CA LYS A 71 14.89 -2.23 9.95
C LYS A 71 13.58 -1.83 10.63
N LEU A 72 12.75 -1.02 9.98
CA LEU A 72 11.47 -0.60 10.52
C LEU A 72 10.36 -1.58 10.14
N GLU A 73 9.32 -1.63 10.97
CA GLU A 73 8.05 -2.26 10.60
C GLU A 73 7.49 -1.58 9.34
N LEU A 74 6.78 -2.32 8.47
CA LEU A 74 6.37 -1.87 7.14
C LEU A 74 5.53 -0.59 7.15
N GLY A 75 4.57 -0.48 8.07
CA GLY A 75 3.74 0.72 8.25
C GLY A 75 4.58 1.89 8.77
N ALA A 76 5.39 1.65 9.81
CA ALA A 76 6.28 2.68 10.35
C ALA A 76 7.30 3.20 9.33
N ALA A 77 7.83 2.31 8.47
CA ALA A 77 8.70 2.68 7.37
C ALA A 77 7.98 3.60 6.37
N TYR A 78 6.71 3.29 6.05
CA TYR A 78 5.90 4.07 5.12
C TYR A 78 5.57 5.45 5.69
N ASP A 79 5.15 5.52 6.94
CA ASP A 79 4.87 6.78 7.64
C ASP A 79 6.10 7.68 7.66
N GLN A 80 7.27 7.12 8.01
CA GLN A 80 8.53 7.85 7.99
C GLN A 80 8.89 8.31 6.57
N ALA A 81 8.78 7.44 5.56
CA ALA A 81 9.10 7.78 4.19
C ALA A 81 8.22 8.93 3.67
N MET A 82 6.91 8.88 3.90
CA MET A 82 5.99 9.94 3.50
C MET A 82 6.28 11.24 4.25
N ARG A 83 6.52 11.19 5.56
CA ARG A 83 6.86 12.37 6.36
C ARG A 83 8.12 13.06 5.89
N GLU A 84 9.21 12.31 5.72
CA GLU A 84 10.53 12.87 5.41
C GLU A 84 10.71 13.23 3.93
N ARG A 85 10.06 12.49 3.01
CA ARG A 85 10.28 12.64 1.56
C ARG A 85 9.19 13.41 0.85
N LEU A 86 7.99 13.53 1.44
CA LEU A 86 6.87 14.22 0.82
C LEU A 86 6.32 15.35 1.70
N PHE A 87 5.88 15.04 2.92
CA PHE A 87 5.14 16.01 3.72
C PHE A 87 6.01 17.20 4.17
N LYS A 88 7.19 16.93 4.74
CA LYS A 88 8.09 18.01 5.18
C LYS A 88 8.61 18.87 4.02
N PRO A 89 9.15 18.31 2.92
CA PRO A 89 9.66 19.13 1.83
C PRO A 89 8.61 20.00 1.14
N LEU A 90 7.35 19.55 1.13
CA LEU A 90 6.22 20.28 0.53
C LEU A 90 5.46 21.16 1.54
N GLY A 91 5.88 21.22 2.81
CA GLY A 91 5.20 22.02 3.83
C GLY A 91 3.79 21.54 4.19
N MET A 92 3.49 20.25 4.01
CA MET A 92 2.18 19.65 4.28
C MET A 92 1.94 19.43 5.78
N THR A 93 1.81 20.51 6.53
CA THR A 93 1.69 20.50 8.00
C THR A 93 0.35 19.97 8.52
N ARG A 94 -0.63 19.80 7.63
CA ARG A 94 -1.99 19.29 7.94
C ARG A 94 -2.27 17.94 7.25
N THR A 95 -1.24 17.13 7.04
CA THR A 95 -1.38 15.80 6.43
C THR A 95 -0.69 14.77 7.31
N THR A 96 -1.42 13.71 7.69
CA THR A 96 -0.96 12.68 8.61
C THR A 96 -1.70 11.36 8.35
N PHE A 97 -1.09 10.25 8.78
CA PHE A 97 -1.75 8.93 8.86
C PHE A 97 -2.29 8.64 10.27
N ASP A 98 -1.93 9.46 11.26
CA ASP A 98 -2.48 9.39 12.62
C ASP A 98 -3.90 9.99 12.65
N LEU A 99 -4.90 9.12 12.77
CA LEU A 99 -6.31 9.52 12.84
C LEU A 99 -6.65 10.30 14.11
N ASP A 100 -6.02 9.99 15.25
CA ASP A 100 -6.27 10.70 16.51
C ASP A 100 -5.73 12.13 16.43
N ALA A 101 -4.63 12.34 15.71
CA ALA A 101 -4.13 13.68 15.39
C ALA A 101 -5.01 14.40 14.36
N ALA A 102 -5.57 13.68 13.37
CA ALA A 102 -6.36 14.27 12.29
C ALA A 102 -7.76 14.73 12.72
N LEU A 103 -8.33 14.12 13.77
CA LEU A 103 -9.67 14.41 14.27
C LEU A 103 -9.71 15.48 15.38
N LYS A 104 -8.57 16.09 15.70
CA LYS A 104 -8.47 17.26 16.62
C LYS A 104 -8.58 18.56 15.85
#